data_AF-A0A973GLZ9-F1
#
_entry.id   AF-A0A973GLZ9-F1
#
_cell.length_a   1.000
_cell.length_b   1.000
_cell.length_c   1.000
_cell.angle_alpha   90.00
_cell.angle_beta   90.00
_cell.angle_gamma   90.00
#
_symmetry.space_group_name_H-M   'P 1'
#
loop_
_entity.id
_entity.type
_entity.pdbx_description
1 polymer ?
#
loop_
_entity_poly.entity_id
_entity_poly.type
_entity_poly.pdbx_seq_one_letter_code
_entity_poly.pdbx_strand_id
1 'polypeptide(L)' 'MSETNNETIQQKTERLSMIIAWFDSDDFTLEESIAKFKQAEELAREIETDLTSLKNEVNVIKQRFEEES' A
#
# COMPACT_ATOMS: atom_id res chain seq x y z
N MET A 1 19.16 -15.76 -6.14
CA MET A 1 18.20 -15.86 -5.03
C MET A 1 17.40 -14.58 -5.06
N SER A 2 16.09 -14.70 -5.27
CA SER A 2 15.20 -13.63 -5.73
C SER A 2 15.17 -12.46 -4.74
N GLU A 3 15.45 -11.26 -5.25
CA GLU A 3 15.24 -10.00 -4.56
C GLU A 3 13.75 -9.89 -4.20
N THR A 4 13.44 -10.08 -2.92
CA THR A 4 12.12 -9.79 -2.38
C THR A 4 11.89 -8.29 -2.58
N ASN A 5 11.10 -7.93 -3.59
CA ASN A 5 10.69 -6.55 -3.90
C ASN A 5 10.06 -5.93 -2.65
N ASN A 6 10.84 -5.19 -1.87
CA ASN A 6 10.35 -4.45 -0.72
C ASN A 6 9.89 -3.08 -1.22
N GLU A 7 8.75 -3.05 -1.94
CA GLU A 7 8.12 -1.80 -2.36
C GLU A 7 7.79 -0.96 -1.10
N THR A 8 8.13 0.33 -1.12
CA THR A 8 7.76 1.26 -0.05
C THR A 8 6.26 1.54 -0.06
N ILE A 9 5.72 2.03 1.07
CA ILE A 9 4.31 2.45 1.17
C ILE A 9 3.97 3.47 0.06
N GLN A 10 4.89 4.37 -0.26
CA GLN A 10 4.76 5.36 -1.33
C GLN A 10 4.64 4.68 -2.69
N GLN A 11 5.53 3.74 -3.01
CA GLN A 11 5.49 3.00 -4.27
C GLN A 11 4.18 2.19 -4.42
N LYS A 12 3.73 1.54 -3.33
CA LYS A 12 2.43 0.85 -3.31
C LYS A 12 1.27 1.82 -3.56
N THR A 13 1.30 3.02 -2.97
CA THR A 13 0.27 4.05 -3.15
C THR A 13 0.24 4.60 -4.57
N GLU A 14 1.41 4.82 -5.19
CA GLU A 14 1.52 5.21 -6.59
C GLU A 14 0.94 4.14 -7.51
N ARG A 15 1.28 2.87 -7.27
CA ARG A 15 0.76 1.74 -8.03
C ARG A 15 -0.76 1.59 -7.87
N LEU A 16 -1.30 1.79 -6.67
CA LEU A 16 -2.75 1.82 -6.44
C LEU A 16 -3.41 2.92 -7.25
N SER A 17 -2.80 4.11 -7.28
CA SER A 17 -3.28 5.25 -8.07
C SER A 17 -3.26 4.95 -9.57
N MET A 18 -2.26 4.22 -10.07
CA MET A 18 -2.21 3.76 -11.46
C MET A 18 -3.34 2.76 -11.78
N ILE A 19 -3.64 1.84 -10.85
CA ILE A 19 -4.76 0.90 -11.04
C ILE A 19 -6.08 1.65 -11.11
N ILE A 20 -6.28 2.67 -10.26
CA ILE A 20 -7.48 3.51 -10.27
C ILE A 20 -7.55 4.30 -11.59
N ALA A 21 -6.45 4.92 -12.02
CA ALA A 21 -6.41 5.69 -13.26
C ALA A 21 -6.70 4.85 -14.51
N TRP A 22 -6.38 3.55 -14.50
CA TRP A 22 -6.75 2.64 -15.58
C TRP A 22 -8.27 2.52 -15.78
N PHE A 23 -9.07 2.64 -14.72
CA PHE A 23 -10.55 2.62 -14.84
C PHE A 23 -11.10 3.82 -15.60
N ASP A 24 -10.39 4.95 -15.60
CA ASP A 24 -10.76 6.17 -16.32
C ASP A 24 -10.06 6.30 -17.69
N SER A 25 -9.30 5.27 -18.11
CA SER A 25 -8.52 5.28 -19.34
C SER A 25 -9.26 4.69 -20.54
N ASP A 26 -8.79 5.03 -21.75
CA ASP A 26 -9.30 4.43 -23.00
C ASP A 26 -8.98 2.92 -23.11
N ASP A 27 -8.05 2.41 -22.29
CA ASP A 27 -7.68 0.99 -22.21
C ASP A 27 -8.60 0.17 -21.28
N PHE A 28 -9.65 0.79 -20.73
CA PHE A 28 -10.60 0.12 -19.85
C PHE A 28 -11.37 -0.99 -20.60
N THR A 29 -11.42 -2.18 -19.98
CA THR A 29 -12.27 -3.28 -20.44
C THR A 29 -13.06 -3.88 -19.28
N LEU A 30 -14.31 -4.27 -19.54
CA LEU A 30 -15.17 -4.87 -18.51
C LEU A 30 -14.61 -6.21 -18.03
N GLU A 31 -14.02 -6.97 -18.95
CA GLU A 31 -13.41 -8.28 -18.71
C GLU A 31 -12.25 -8.20 -17.70
N GLU A 32 -11.44 -7.14 -17.74
CA GLU A 32 -10.32 -6.95 -16.83
C GLU A 32 -10.70 -6.22 -15.54
N SER A 33 -11.86 -5.54 -15.51
CA SER A 33 -12.29 -4.70 -14.39
C SER A 33 -12.31 -5.43 -13.05
N ILE A 34 -12.82 -6.66 -13.00
CA ILE A 34 -12.87 -7.47 -11.78
C ILE A 34 -11.46 -7.85 -11.30
N ALA A 35 -10.56 -8.16 -12.23
CA ALA A 35 -9.19 -8.52 -11.90
C ALA A 35 -8.41 -7.31 -11.37
N LYS A 36 -8.59 -6.13 -11.98
CA LYS A 36 -7.97 -4.87 -11.56
C LYS A 36 -8.53 -4.41 -10.21
N PHE A 37 -9.84 -4.55 -9.98
CA PHE A 37 -10.46 -4.23 -8.70
C PHE A 37 -9.91 -5.09 -7.57
N LYS A 38 -9.80 -6.41 -7.76
CA LYS A 38 -9.20 -7.31 -6.76
C LYS A 38 -7.73 -6.96 -6.47
N GLN A 39 -6.98 -6.55 -7.49
CA GLN A 39 -5.60 -6.09 -7.31
C GLN A 39 -5.55 -4.79 -6.49
N ALA A 40 -6.44 -3.84 -6.76
CA ALA A 40 -6.54 -2.61 -5.98
C ALA A 40 -6.91 -2.89 -4.52
N GLU A 41 -7.88 -3.78 -4.27
CA GLU A 41 -8.26 -4.19 -2.92
C GLU A 41 -7.12 -4.84 -2.14
N GLU A 42 -6.36 -5.75 -2.77
CA GLU A 42 -5.22 -6.39 -2.11
C GLU A 42 -4.12 -5.37 -1.79
N LEU A 43 -3.79 -4.52 -2.76
CA LEU A 43 -2.77 -3.49 -2.58
C LEU A 43 -3.16 -2.48 -1.49
N ALA A 44 -4.44 -2.12 -1.39
CA ALA A 44 -4.95 -1.26 -0.34
C ALA A 44 -4.83 -1.91 1.05
N ARG A 45 -5.13 -3.21 1.18
CA ARG A 45 -4.94 -3.97 2.43
C ARG A 45 -3.48 -4.01 2.86
N GLU A 46 -2.56 -4.21 1.92
CA GLU A 46 -1.13 -4.17 2.20
C GLU A 46 -0.68 -2.79 2.69
N ILE A 47 -1.11 -1.71 2.02
CA ILE A 47 -0.80 -0.33 2.43
C ILE A 47 -1.31 -0.06 3.85
N GLU A 48 -2.54 -0.47 4.16
CA GLU A 48 -3.12 -0.30 5.50
C GLU A 48 -2.31 -1.06 6.58
N THR A 49 -1.88 -2.28 6.25
CA THR A 49 -1.03 -3.10 7.13
C THR A 49 0.31 -2.41 7.39
N ASP A 50 0.97 -1.93 6.35
CA ASP A 50 2.27 -1.27 6.44
C ASP A 50 2.18 0.04 7.23
N LEU A 51 1.14 0.85 6.98
CA LEU A 51 0.86 2.09 7.73
C LEU A 51 0.59 1.81 9.21
N THR A 52 -0.13 0.73 9.51
CA THR A 52 -0.42 0.31 10.89
C THR A 52 0.86 -0.11 11.60
N SER A 53 1.74 -0.87 10.94
CA SER A 53 3.06 -1.22 11.49
C SER A 53 3.88 0.03 11.80
N LEU A 54 3.97 0.96 10.84
CA LEU A 54 4.72 2.19 11.02
C LEU A 54 4.18 3.05 12.17
N LYS A 55 2.85 3.15 12.30
CA LYS A 55 2.21 3.84 13.42
C LYS A 55 2.59 3.20 14.77
N ASN A 56 2.59 1.88 14.84
CA ASN A 56 2.95 1.16 16.07
C ASN A 56 4.41 1.38 16.44
N GLU A 57 5.33 1.35 15.47
CA GLU A 57 6.74 1.65 15.68
C GLU A 57 6.96 3.06 16.23
N VAL A 58 6.29 4.06 15.64
CA VAL A 58 6.33 5.46 16.12
C VAL A 58 5.81 5.57 17.56
N ASN A 59 4.72 4.88 17.90
CA ASN A 59 4.19 4.88 19.27
C ASN A 59 5.16 4.29 20.29
N VAL A 60 5.80 3.16 19.96
CA VAL A 60 6.80 2.53 20.82
C VAL A 60 8.00 3.46 21.03
N ILE A 61 8.48 4.10 19.96
CA ILE A 61 9.58 5.07 20.05
C ILE A 61 9.18 6.24 20.96
N LYS A 62 7.99 6.79 20.79
CA LYS A 62 7.47 7.88 21.62
C LYS A 62 7.43 7.50 23.10
N GLN A 63 6.90 6.33 23.43
CA GLN A 63 6.85 5.84 24.82
C GLN A 63 8.24 5.73 25.44
N ARG A 64 9.22 5.20 24.70
CA ARG A 64 10.61 5.10 25.18
C ARG A 64 11.23 6.46 25.50
N PHE A 65 10.98 7.49 24.67
CA PHE A 65 11.46 8.84 24.94
C PHE A 65 10.80 9.49 26.16
N GLU A 66 9.51 9.20 26.39
CA GLU A 66 8.78 9.68 27.57
C GLU A 66 9.25 9.00 28.86
N GLU A 67 9.67 7.73 28.80
CA GLU A 67 10.21 6.98 29.96
C GLU A 67 11.65 7.37 30.33
N GLU A 68 12.44 7.89 29.38
CA GLU A 68 13.83 8.33 29.58
C GLU A 68 13.96 9.81 30.02
N SER A 69 12.86 10.57 30.04
CA SER A 69 12.81 12.00 30.41
C SER A 69 12.32 12.25 31.83
#